data_AF-A0A8S2JYI3-F1
#
_entry.id   AF-A0A8S2JYI3-F1
#
_cell.length_a   1.000
_cell.length_b   1.000
_cell.length_c   1.000
_cell.angle_alpha   90.00
_cell.angle_beta   90.00
_cell.angle_gamma   90.00
#
_symmetry.space_group_name_H-M   'P 1'
#
loop_
_entity.id
_entity.type
_entity.pdbx_description
1 polymer ?
#
loop_
_entity_poly.entity_id
_entity_poly.type
_entity_poly.pdbx_seq_one_letter_code
_entity_poly.pdbx_strand_id
1 'polypeptide(L)'
;MIRIVDASEKYGEGQQMIVAAEPVAAGEKIWWCSCSDDGFVLSRDEILHLIELQPHLRNFLCWYSHMTEDDMYVIPRTFATQQDDDDECVLFNHSCEPNCGFDSDYGQTIVALRSISIGEELTYDYSFLETESSLIRGLVCECNTPSCVGTLMFDRYRDEEFQKRFYLYMSPYLQRRVRELKTKWYSTKCFTRSATDEKRKSLHALEWIQAGEIVARFSGPIDIDNHFITKASEFKATCMVDEHKQVIALYDLPPQSEITLNYHGKLGNTIPSRRTRLDANKANQLLFIRRNLSALREIFPPSIEQSQKRKPDFTSSTEPTKKTKIFANRRQLCYHFE
;
A
#
# COMPACT_ATOMS: atom_id res chain seq x y z
N MET A 1 -27.65 4.59 9.19
CA MET A 1 -26.38 4.38 9.90
C MET A 1 -25.36 5.50 9.73
N ILE A 2 -25.05 6.01 8.52
CA ILE A 2 -24.00 7.03 8.36
C ILE A 2 -24.49 8.35 7.78
N ARG A 3 -23.72 9.43 8.01
CA ARG A 3 -23.94 10.76 7.45
C ARG A 3 -22.61 11.41 7.11
N ILE A 4 -22.52 12.02 5.92
CA ILE A 4 -21.36 12.82 5.52
C ILE A 4 -21.52 14.24 6.05
N VAL A 5 -20.46 14.80 6.64
CA VAL A 5 -20.41 16.17 7.16
C VAL A 5 -19.13 16.88 6.71
N ASP A 6 -19.16 18.22 6.71
CA ASP A 6 -17.96 19.02 6.51
C ASP A 6 -16.96 18.78 7.65
N ALA A 7 -15.70 18.59 7.30
CA ALA A 7 -14.61 18.38 8.23
C ALA A 7 -13.51 19.44 8.07
N SER A 8 -13.89 20.62 7.54
CA SER A 8 -12.92 21.65 7.17
C SER A 8 -12.15 22.18 8.36
N GLU A 9 -12.77 22.22 9.53
CA GLU A 9 -12.13 22.64 10.79
C GLU A 9 -11.04 21.66 11.26
N LYS A 10 -11.17 20.36 10.93
CA LYS A 10 -10.28 19.30 11.43
C LYS A 10 -9.17 18.97 10.43
N TYR A 11 -9.51 18.85 9.16
CA TYR A 11 -8.60 18.36 8.11
C TYR A 11 -8.26 19.43 7.05
N GLY A 12 -8.84 20.64 7.15
CA GLY A 12 -8.60 21.75 6.22
C GLY A 12 -9.71 21.93 5.17
N GLU A 13 -9.66 23.02 4.42
CA GLU A 13 -10.78 23.45 3.56
C GLU A 13 -11.23 22.38 2.55
N GLY A 14 -12.55 22.12 2.53
CA GLY A 14 -13.23 21.23 1.60
C GLY A 14 -13.17 19.76 1.98
N GLN A 15 -12.50 19.40 3.09
CA GLN A 15 -12.48 18.03 3.59
C GLN A 15 -13.83 17.63 4.17
N GLN A 16 -14.13 16.33 4.12
CA GLN A 16 -15.34 15.74 4.65
C GLN A 16 -14.97 14.61 5.61
N MET A 17 -15.94 14.23 6.44
CA MET A 17 -15.85 13.05 7.26
C MET A 17 -17.19 12.33 7.31
N ILE A 18 -17.14 11.04 7.62
CA ILE A 18 -18.33 10.24 7.89
C ILE A 18 -18.55 10.20 9.38
N VAL A 19 -19.78 10.44 9.82
CA VAL A 19 -20.19 10.31 11.22
C VAL A 19 -21.32 9.30 11.36
N ALA A 20 -21.45 8.73 12.56
CA ALA A 20 -22.61 7.90 12.90
C ALA A 20 -23.89 8.76 12.90
N ALA A 21 -24.91 8.35 12.16
CA ALA A 21 -26.22 9.00 12.13
C ALA A 21 -27.13 8.55 13.28
N GLU A 22 -26.78 7.45 13.95
CA GLU A 22 -27.48 6.83 15.08
C GLU A 22 -26.46 6.09 15.97
N PRO A 23 -26.79 5.70 17.21
CA PRO A 23 -25.90 4.87 18.03
C PRO A 23 -25.60 3.54 17.35
N VAL A 24 -24.33 3.13 17.34
CA VAL A 24 -23.88 1.86 16.74
C VAL A 24 -23.31 0.97 17.84
N ALA A 25 -23.72 -0.30 17.89
CA ALA A 25 -23.23 -1.27 18.85
C ALA A 25 -21.84 -1.83 18.44
N ALA A 26 -21.07 -2.29 19.41
CA ALA A 26 -19.81 -2.99 19.13
C ALA A 26 -20.05 -4.25 18.29
N GLY A 27 -19.26 -4.44 17.23
CA GLY A 27 -19.39 -5.55 16.28
C GLY A 27 -20.48 -5.37 15.21
N GLU A 28 -21.25 -4.28 15.26
CA GLU A 28 -22.29 -4.01 14.27
C GLU A 28 -21.68 -3.67 12.90
N LYS A 29 -22.33 -4.15 11.83
CA LYS A 29 -21.96 -3.87 10.44
C LYS A 29 -22.44 -2.48 10.08
N ILE A 30 -21.54 -1.59 9.71
CA ILE A 30 -21.82 -0.18 9.41
C ILE A 30 -22.03 0.03 7.91
N TRP A 31 -21.15 -0.53 7.09
CA TRP A 31 -21.13 -0.26 5.65
C TRP A 31 -20.52 -1.43 4.86
N TRP A 32 -20.96 -1.61 3.62
CA TRP A 32 -20.38 -2.55 2.67
C TRP A 32 -19.64 -1.79 1.56
N CYS A 33 -18.32 -1.96 1.47
CA CYS A 33 -17.51 -1.34 0.44
C CYS A 33 -17.60 -2.11 -0.87
N SER A 34 -18.49 -1.64 -1.75
CA SER A 34 -18.70 -2.19 -3.11
C SER A 34 -17.50 -1.98 -4.05
N CYS A 35 -16.55 -1.12 -3.69
CA CYS A 35 -15.38 -0.81 -4.50
C CYS A 35 -14.50 -2.03 -4.86
N SER A 36 -14.64 -3.14 -4.13
CA SER A 36 -13.81 -4.34 -4.33
C SER A 36 -14.48 -5.41 -5.19
N ASP A 37 -15.80 -5.45 -5.31
CA ASP A 37 -16.52 -6.47 -6.10
C ASP A 37 -16.31 -6.29 -7.62
N ASP A 38 -15.72 -5.16 -7.99
CA ASP A 38 -16.13 -4.50 -9.22
C ASP A 38 -15.12 -3.43 -9.68
N GLY A 39 -14.07 -3.18 -8.88
CA GLY A 39 -12.95 -2.29 -9.15
C GLY A 39 -11.86 -2.91 -10.03
N PHE A 40 -10.94 -2.07 -10.52
CA PHE A 40 -9.81 -2.54 -11.32
C PHE A 40 -8.67 -2.97 -10.41
N VAL A 41 -8.17 -4.19 -10.59
CA VAL A 41 -6.95 -4.63 -9.92
C VAL A 41 -5.77 -4.35 -10.83
N LEU A 42 -4.89 -3.43 -10.42
CA LEU A 42 -3.65 -3.10 -11.13
C LEU A 42 -2.44 -3.45 -10.28
N SER A 43 -1.36 -3.83 -10.96
CA SER A 43 -0.05 -3.95 -10.33
C SER A 43 0.53 -2.57 -10.00
N ARG A 44 1.47 -2.54 -9.05
CA ARG A 44 2.28 -1.36 -8.73
C ARG A 44 2.88 -0.73 -9.99
N ASP A 45 3.48 -1.56 -10.85
CA ASP A 45 4.19 -1.07 -12.04
C ASP A 45 3.21 -0.47 -13.06
N GLU A 46 2.00 -1.04 -13.21
CA GLU A 46 0.93 -0.44 -14.01
C GLU A 46 0.47 0.90 -13.44
N ILE A 47 0.29 1.01 -12.12
CA ILE A 47 -0.08 2.27 -11.46
C ILE A 47 1.01 3.33 -11.66
N LEU A 48 2.28 2.99 -11.41
CA LEU A 48 3.38 3.93 -11.59
C LEU A 48 3.50 4.37 -13.06
N HIS A 49 3.30 3.46 -14.01
CA HIS A 49 3.29 3.81 -15.43
C HIS A 49 2.12 4.74 -15.79
N LEU A 50 0.92 4.50 -15.24
CA LEU A 50 -0.22 5.41 -15.43
C LEU A 50 0.06 6.80 -14.85
N ILE A 51 0.75 6.88 -13.71
CA ILE A 51 1.16 8.15 -13.11
C ILE A 51 2.20 8.87 -13.98
N GLU A 52 3.14 8.14 -14.59
CA GLU A 52 4.09 8.72 -15.54
C GLU A 52 3.37 9.31 -16.77
N LEU A 53 2.38 8.59 -17.31
CA LEU A 53 1.58 9.05 -18.45
C LEU A 53 0.63 10.21 -18.08
N GLN A 54 0.09 10.20 -16.87
CA GLN A 54 -0.92 11.14 -16.38
C GLN A 54 -0.61 11.58 -14.94
N PRO A 55 0.37 12.49 -14.72
CA PRO A 55 0.85 12.85 -13.38
C PRO A 55 -0.20 13.40 -12.43
N HIS A 56 -1.24 14.05 -12.97
CA HIS A 56 -2.35 14.59 -12.19
C HIS A 56 -3.16 13.49 -11.45
N LEU A 57 -3.07 12.24 -11.89
CA LEU A 57 -3.75 11.10 -11.26
C LEU A 57 -3.01 10.52 -10.05
N ARG A 58 -1.75 10.93 -9.80
CA ARG A 58 -0.91 10.41 -8.70
C ARG A 58 -1.65 10.36 -7.38
N ASN A 59 -2.18 11.50 -6.95
CA ASN A 59 -2.82 11.60 -5.64
C ASN A 59 -4.03 10.68 -5.57
N PHE A 60 -4.83 10.62 -6.63
CA PHE A 60 -5.97 9.74 -6.65
C PHE A 60 -5.57 8.25 -6.58
N LEU A 61 -4.66 7.84 -7.47
CA LEU A 61 -4.20 6.45 -7.57
C LEU A 61 -3.50 5.98 -6.30
N CYS A 62 -2.69 6.82 -5.67
CA CYS A 62 -2.04 6.51 -4.41
C CYS A 62 -3.05 6.52 -3.25
N TRP A 63 -3.89 7.54 -3.14
CA TRP A 63 -4.72 7.74 -1.94
C TRP A 63 -5.97 6.87 -1.90
N TYR A 64 -6.56 6.51 -3.02
CA TYR A 64 -7.84 5.78 -3.03
C TYR A 64 -7.70 4.31 -3.43
N SER A 65 -6.48 3.84 -3.71
CA SER A 65 -6.22 2.42 -3.87
C SER A 65 -5.86 1.78 -2.54
N HIS A 66 -6.06 0.47 -2.45
CA HIS A 66 -5.53 -0.32 -1.35
C HIS A 66 -5.01 -1.68 -1.80
N MET A 67 -4.07 -2.24 -1.04
CA MET A 67 -3.42 -3.50 -1.37
C MET A 67 -4.35 -4.71 -1.22
N THR A 68 -4.31 -5.61 -2.20
CA THR A 68 -4.99 -6.91 -2.17
C THR A 68 -4.01 -8.10 -2.20
N GLU A 69 -2.82 -7.88 -2.74
CA GLU A 69 -1.66 -8.77 -2.69
C GLU A 69 -0.37 -7.92 -2.67
N ASP A 70 0.79 -8.59 -2.55
CA ASP A 70 2.09 -7.94 -2.77
C ASP A 70 2.11 -7.30 -4.17
N ASP A 71 2.39 -5.99 -4.23
CA ASP A 71 2.38 -5.18 -5.46
C ASP A 71 1.06 -5.16 -6.26
N MET A 72 -0.07 -5.59 -5.69
CA MET A 72 -1.39 -5.51 -6.35
C MET A 72 -2.36 -4.63 -5.57
N TYR A 73 -3.08 -3.78 -6.29
CA TYR A 73 -3.95 -2.78 -5.71
C TYR A 73 -5.30 -2.81 -6.40
N VAL A 74 -6.37 -2.71 -5.61
CA VAL A 74 -7.69 -2.40 -6.16
C VAL A 74 -7.85 -0.89 -6.26
N ILE A 75 -8.36 -0.44 -7.40
CA ILE A 75 -8.64 0.97 -7.69
C ILE A 75 -10.16 1.12 -7.79
N PRO A 76 -10.76 2.11 -7.09
CA PRO A 76 -12.18 2.37 -7.17
C PRO A 76 -12.62 2.66 -8.61
N ARG A 77 -13.82 2.17 -8.98
CA ARG A 77 -14.38 2.39 -10.33
C ARG A 77 -14.63 3.85 -10.69
N THR A 78 -14.88 4.69 -9.70
CA THR A 78 -15.02 6.15 -9.87
C THR A 78 -13.86 6.75 -10.67
N PHE A 79 -12.69 6.08 -10.67
CA PHE A 79 -11.56 6.39 -11.52
C PHE A 79 -11.80 6.20 -13.02
N ALA A 80 -12.40 5.08 -13.42
CA ALA A 80 -12.47 4.63 -14.81
C ALA A 80 -13.70 5.20 -15.53
N THR A 81 -14.82 5.38 -14.83
CA THR A 81 -16.07 5.80 -15.46
C THR A 81 -16.26 7.31 -15.45
N GLN A 82 -15.51 8.05 -14.62
CA GLN A 82 -15.81 9.45 -14.25
C GLN A 82 -17.29 9.65 -13.85
N GLN A 83 -17.99 8.57 -13.49
CA GLN A 83 -19.34 8.62 -12.97
C GLN A 83 -19.23 8.73 -11.45
N ASP A 84 -20.07 9.60 -10.89
CA ASP A 84 -20.26 9.82 -9.46
C ASP A 84 -20.93 8.60 -8.81
N ASP A 85 -20.37 7.39 -8.97
CA ASP A 85 -20.79 6.23 -8.19
C ASP A 85 -20.14 6.34 -6.81
N ASP A 86 -20.87 7.04 -5.94
CA ASP A 86 -20.56 7.39 -4.56
C ASP A 86 -20.42 6.14 -3.66
N ASP A 87 -19.29 5.41 -3.73
CA ASP A 87 -18.95 4.51 -2.61
C ASP A 87 -18.38 5.36 -1.47
N GLU A 88 -19.23 5.65 -0.48
CA GLU A 88 -18.87 6.43 0.71
C GLU A 88 -17.67 5.84 1.47
N CYS A 89 -17.28 4.58 1.23
CA CYS A 89 -16.03 4.01 1.76
C CYS A 89 -14.78 4.85 1.47
N VAL A 90 -14.74 5.58 0.35
CA VAL A 90 -13.59 6.45 0.02
C VAL A 90 -13.44 7.65 0.95
N LEU A 91 -14.50 7.99 1.71
CA LEU A 91 -14.54 9.14 2.60
C LEU A 91 -14.17 8.80 4.05
N PHE A 92 -13.95 7.52 4.39
CA PHE A 92 -13.47 7.15 5.71
C PHE A 92 -12.04 7.64 5.93
N ASN A 93 -11.86 8.44 6.98
CA ASN A 93 -10.57 8.97 7.38
C ASN A 93 -9.78 7.99 8.25
N HIS A 94 -8.47 8.23 8.30
CA HIS A 94 -7.57 7.51 9.18
C HIS A 94 -7.69 7.99 10.63
N SER A 95 -7.62 7.05 11.58
CA SER A 95 -7.30 7.31 12.98
C SER A 95 -6.35 6.26 13.53
N CYS A 96 -5.36 6.69 14.34
CA CYS A 96 -4.49 5.77 15.10
C CYS A 96 -5.23 5.09 16.27
N GLU A 97 -6.34 5.68 16.72
CA GLU A 97 -7.29 5.11 17.67
C GLU A 97 -8.65 4.92 16.97
N PRO A 98 -8.76 3.95 16.06
CA PRO A 98 -9.96 3.79 15.24
C PRO A 98 -11.15 3.28 16.06
N ASN A 99 -12.36 3.58 15.60
CA ASN A 99 -13.60 2.98 16.09
C ASN A 99 -14.23 2.00 15.09
N CYS A 100 -13.70 1.90 13.88
CA CYS A 100 -14.10 0.96 12.85
C CYS A 100 -12.94 0.08 12.37
N GLY A 101 -13.27 -1.07 11.78
CA GLY A 101 -12.34 -1.97 11.11
C GLY A 101 -13.06 -2.85 10.07
N PHE A 102 -12.40 -3.86 9.52
CA PHE A 102 -12.95 -4.71 8.46
C PHE A 102 -13.39 -6.07 8.99
N ASP A 103 -14.56 -6.56 8.59
CA ASP A 103 -15.00 -7.92 8.87
C ASP A 103 -14.04 -8.93 8.18
N SER A 104 -13.44 -9.82 8.98
CA SER A 104 -12.44 -10.80 8.51
C SER A 104 -12.96 -11.75 7.44
N ASP A 105 -14.26 -12.04 7.41
CA ASP A 105 -14.81 -13.09 6.56
C ASP A 105 -14.95 -12.64 5.11
N TYR A 106 -15.16 -11.33 4.89
CA TYR A 106 -15.45 -10.78 3.57
C TYR A 106 -14.47 -9.67 3.16
N GLY A 107 -13.71 -9.07 4.10
CA GLY A 107 -12.73 -8.02 3.83
C GLY A 107 -13.30 -6.69 3.32
N GLN A 108 -14.61 -6.63 3.07
CA GLN A 108 -15.30 -5.51 2.42
C GLN A 108 -16.35 -4.85 3.33
N THR A 109 -16.72 -5.48 4.46
CA THR A 109 -17.67 -4.90 5.41
C THR A 109 -16.91 -4.11 6.48
N ILE A 110 -17.30 -2.85 6.69
CA ILE A 110 -16.84 -2.07 7.83
C ILE A 110 -17.70 -2.41 9.06
N VAL A 111 -17.04 -2.71 10.17
CA VAL A 111 -17.66 -3.05 11.46
C VAL A 111 -17.18 -2.14 12.58
N ALA A 112 -18.03 -1.92 13.58
CA ALA A 112 -17.67 -1.16 14.77
C ALA A 112 -16.77 -1.98 15.72
N LEU A 113 -15.66 -1.38 16.18
CA LEU A 113 -14.74 -1.99 17.16
C LEU A 113 -15.23 -1.85 18.61
N ARG A 114 -16.10 -0.86 18.83
CA ARG A 114 -16.72 -0.53 20.12
C ARG A 114 -18.06 0.14 19.86
N SER A 115 -18.82 0.43 20.91
CA SER A 115 -19.99 1.31 20.77
C SER A 115 -19.59 2.70 20.27
N ILE A 116 -20.39 3.26 19.36
CA ILE A 116 -20.16 4.56 18.72
C ILE A 116 -21.38 5.44 18.97
N SER A 117 -21.14 6.67 19.42
CA SER A 117 -22.21 7.63 19.69
C SER A 117 -22.68 8.31 18.41
N ILE A 118 -23.94 8.76 18.39
CA ILE A 118 -24.44 9.61 17.31
C ILE A 118 -23.55 10.85 17.12
N GLY A 119 -23.21 11.17 15.88
CA GLY A 119 -22.35 12.29 15.50
C GLY A 119 -20.85 12.05 15.66
N GLU A 120 -20.44 10.90 16.23
CA GLU A 120 -19.02 10.53 16.32
C GLU A 120 -18.48 10.15 14.93
N GLU A 121 -17.26 10.61 14.62
CA GLU A 121 -16.59 10.31 13.35
C GLU A 121 -16.24 8.82 13.24
N LEU A 122 -16.56 8.21 12.10
CA LEU A 122 -16.23 6.83 11.78
C LEU A 122 -14.86 6.78 11.09
N THR A 123 -13.91 6.08 11.71
CA THR A 123 -12.52 6.02 11.25
C THR A 123 -11.96 4.60 11.37
N TYR A 124 -11.07 4.23 10.46
CA TYR A 124 -10.28 2.99 10.58
C TYR A 124 -8.79 3.30 10.42
N ASP A 125 -7.93 2.43 10.95
CA ASP A 125 -6.48 2.56 10.73
C ASP A 125 -6.16 2.03 9.32
N TYR A 126 -5.67 2.90 8.43
CA TYR A 126 -5.25 2.50 7.07
C TYR A 126 -4.22 1.36 7.06
N SER A 127 -3.47 1.17 8.16
CA SER A 127 -2.60 0.01 8.36
C SER A 127 -3.34 -1.31 8.49
N PHE A 128 -4.68 -1.34 8.45
CA PHE A 128 -5.49 -2.56 8.34
C PHE A 128 -5.53 -3.12 6.91
N LEU A 129 -5.12 -2.33 5.91
CA LEU A 129 -5.16 -2.70 4.49
C LEU A 129 -3.77 -2.80 3.86
N GLU A 130 -2.81 -2.04 4.35
CA GLU A 130 -1.53 -1.75 3.71
C GLU A 130 -0.33 -2.40 4.41
N THR A 131 0.76 -2.62 3.68
CA THR A 131 2.08 -3.01 4.22
C THR A 131 3.11 -1.92 3.98
N GLU A 132 4.36 -2.12 4.43
CA GLU A 132 5.50 -1.23 4.15
C GLU A 132 5.77 -1.04 2.64
N SER A 133 5.09 -1.83 1.81
CA SER A 133 5.08 -1.70 0.36
C SER A 133 3.89 -0.89 -0.13
N SER A 134 3.30 0.00 0.66
CA SER A 134 2.21 0.86 0.22
C SER A 134 2.66 1.91 -0.79
N LEU A 135 1.73 2.40 -1.63
CA LEU A 135 1.93 3.58 -2.49
C LEU A 135 1.88 4.89 -1.72
N ILE A 136 1.37 4.88 -0.49
CA ILE A 136 1.23 6.05 0.38
C ILE A 136 2.14 6.00 1.61
N ARG A 137 3.14 5.10 1.62
CA ARG A 137 4.12 5.03 2.70
C ARG A 137 4.76 6.39 2.94
N GLY A 138 4.76 6.85 4.19
CA GLY A 138 5.18 8.20 4.56
C GLY A 138 4.04 9.21 4.65
N LEU A 139 2.77 8.77 4.58
CA LEU A 139 1.62 9.64 4.76
C LEU A 139 1.63 10.29 6.15
N VAL A 140 1.62 11.63 6.19
CA VAL A 140 1.52 12.39 7.44
C VAL A 140 0.12 12.22 8.01
N CYS A 141 0.04 11.81 9.28
CA CYS A 141 -1.22 11.54 9.96
C CYS A 141 -1.68 12.78 10.74
N GLU A 142 -2.93 13.19 10.49
CA GLU A 142 -3.56 14.36 11.12
C GLU A 142 -4.74 13.96 12.02
N CYS A 143 -4.77 12.72 12.52
CA CYS A 143 -5.89 12.24 13.34
C CYS A 143 -5.98 12.90 14.72
N ASN A 144 -4.88 13.52 15.20
CA ASN A 144 -4.77 14.23 16.48
C ASN A 144 -5.14 13.40 17.74
N THR A 145 -5.09 12.07 17.64
CA THR A 145 -5.29 11.19 18.81
C THR A 145 -4.04 11.18 19.72
N PRO A 146 -4.18 10.92 21.03
CA PRO A 146 -3.05 10.88 21.95
C PRO A 146 -1.96 9.86 21.58
N SER A 147 -2.33 8.74 20.95
CA SER A 147 -1.41 7.71 20.47
C SER A 147 -1.07 7.82 18.98
N CYS A 148 -1.24 9.00 18.37
CA CYS A 148 -0.90 9.25 16.97
C CYS A 148 0.57 8.92 16.68
N VAL A 149 0.82 8.14 15.62
CA VAL A 149 2.18 7.75 15.20
C VAL A 149 2.86 8.81 14.32
N GLY A 150 2.15 9.88 13.96
CA GLY A 150 2.63 11.01 13.16
C GLY A 150 2.81 10.71 11.67
N THR A 151 3.36 9.56 11.31
CA THR A 151 3.56 9.16 9.90
C THR A 151 3.28 7.68 9.70
N LEU A 152 2.49 7.36 8.68
CA LEU A 152 2.09 5.99 8.36
C LEU A 152 3.17 5.30 7.53
N MET A 153 3.91 4.41 8.19
CA MET A 153 4.96 3.59 7.58
C MET A 153 4.45 2.20 7.15
N PHE A 154 3.24 1.84 7.60
CA PHE A 154 2.52 0.61 7.25
C PHE A 154 3.23 -0.70 7.62
N ASP A 155 4.15 -0.66 8.57
CA ASP A 155 4.84 -1.83 9.13
C ASP A 155 4.21 -2.34 10.44
N ARG A 156 3.16 -1.67 10.96
CA ARG A 156 2.48 -2.00 12.22
C ARG A 156 1.94 -3.42 12.30
N TYR A 157 1.60 -4.05 11.18
CA TYR A 157 1.19 -5.46 11.17
C TYR A 157 2.29 -6.41 11.67
N ARG A 158 3.55 -5.96 11.78
CA ARG A 158 4.65 -6.71 12.40
C ARG A 158 4.66 -6.64 13.93
N ASP A 159 3.97 -5.66 14.52
CA ASP A 159 3.90 -5.50 15.98
C ASP A 159 2.93 -6.50 16.61
N GLU A 160 3.38 -7.20 17.65
CA GLU A 160 2.60 -8.27 18.27
C GLU A 160 1.35 -7.75 19.00
N GLU A 161 1.43 -6.58 19.64
CA GLU A 161 0.27 -5.99 20.34
C GLU A 161 -0.77 -5.48 19.35
N PHE A 162 -0.34 -4.87 18.25
CA PHE A 162 -1.21 -4.50 17.14
C PHE A 162 -1.91 -5.72 16.53
N GLN A 163 -1.18 -6.80 16.29
CA GLN A 163 -1.76 -8.06 15.83
C GLN A 163 -2.81 -8.59 16.82
N LYS A 164 -2.48 -8.71 18.11
CA LYS A 164 -3.42 -9.23 19.13
C LYS A 164 -4.71 -8.44 19.17
N ARG A 165 -4.63 -7.11 19.05
CA ARG A 165 -5.78 -6.22 19.14
C ARG A 165 -6.60 -6.18 17.86
N PHE A 166 -5.97 -6.22 16.69
CA PHE A 166 -6.62 -5.86 15.43
C PHE A 166 -6.65 -6.94 14.36
N TYR A 167 -6.04 -8.13 14.56
CA TYR A 167 -5.94 -9.16 13.52
C TYR A 167 -7.27 -9.50 12.84
N LEU A 168 -8.37 -9.60 13.60
CA LEU A 168 -9.71 -9.90 13.06
C LEU A 168 -10.37 -8.72 12.32
N TYR A 169 -9.78 -7.54 12.40
CA TYR A 169 -10.26 -6.30 11.78
C TYR A 169 -9.43 -5.84 10.58
N MET A 170 -8.40 -6.63 10.23
CA MET A 170 -7.52 -6.42 9.09
C MET A 170 -8.08 -7.05 7.81
N SER A 171 -7.66 -6.55 6.65
CA SER A 171 -7.98 -7.19 5.37
C SER A 171 -7.46 -8.64 5.31
N PRO A 172 -8.09 -9.50 4.47
CA PRO A 172 -7.61 -10.86 4.26
C PRO A 172 -6.14 -10.93 3.80
N TYR A 173 -5.70 -9.94 3.01
CA TYR A 173 -4.31 -9.77 2.62
C TYR A 173 -3.40 -9.59 3.82
N LEU A 174 -3.70 -8.62 4.68
CA LEU A 174 -2.84 -8.32 5.82
C LEU A 174 -2.87 -9.44 6.88
N GLN A 175 -4.00 -10.11 7.07
CA GLN A 175 -4.06 -11.33 7.92
C GLN A 175 -3.16 -12.45 7.37
N ARG A 176 -3.10 -12.64 6.05
CA ARG A 176 -2.16 -13.58 5.42
C ARG A 176 -0.71 -13.15 5.65
N ARG A 177 -0.39 -11.85 5.55
CA ARG A 177 0.94 -11.30 5.86
C ARG A 177 1.36 -11.56 7.30
N VAL A 178 0.47 -11.33 8.28
CA VAL A 178 0.71 -11.66 9.69
C VAL A 178 0.99 -13.15 9.88
N ARG A 179 0.22 -14.04 9.23
CA ARG A 179 0.46 -15.48 9.29
C ARG A 179 1.79 -15.90 8.67
N GLU A 180 2.19 -15.27 7.56
CA GLU A 180 3.49 -15.51 6.93
C GLU A 180 4.64 -15.17 7.87
N LEU A 181 4.59 -14.02 8.56
CA LEU A 181 5.62 -13.58 9.51
C LEU A 181 5.87 -14.55 10.67
N LYS A 182 4.86 -15.35 11.06
CA LYS A 182 5.03 -16.39 12.10
C LYS A 182 6.02 -17.49 11.71
N THR A 183 6.25 -17.68 10.40
CA THR A 183 7.13 -18.74 9.87
C THR A 183 8.28 -18.20 9.05
N LYS A 184 8.15 -17.00 8.49
CA LYS A 184 9.10 -16.39 7.54
C LYS A 184 9.51 -15.02 8.05
N TRP A 185 10.44 -15.00 9.00
CA TRP A 185 10.99 -13.74 9.51
C TRP A 185 11.95 -13.12 8.49
N TYR A 186 11.79 -11.82 8.27
CA TYR A 186 12.72 -10.99 7.52
C TYR A 186 12.81 -9.60 8.15
N SER A 187 13.95 -8.95 7.96
CA SER A 187 14.26 -7.64 8.52
C SER A 187 13.20 -6.59 8.16
N THR A 188 13.01 -5.60 9.03
CA THR A 188 12.17 -4.42 8.74
C THR A 188 12.76 -3.55 7.63
N LYS A 189 14.05 -3.73 7.33
CA LYS A 189 14.71 -3.15 6.15
C LYS A 189 14.39 -3.88 4.86
N CYS A 190 13.54 -4.90 4.89
CA CYS A 190 13.16 -5.69 3.74
C CYS A 190 11.64 -5.70 3.58
N PHE A 191 11.19 -5.82 2.34
CA PHE A 191 9.78 -5.96 1.96
C PHE A 191 9.64 -7.00 0.86
N THR A 192 8.42 -7.49 0.63
CA THR A 192 8.17 -8.47 -0.43
C THR A 192 7.58 -7.82 -1.67
N ARG A 193 7.93 -8.38 -2.82
CA ARG A 193 7.35 -8.07 -4.12
C ARG A 193 6.71 -9.32 -4.69
N SER A 194 5.75 -9.14 -5.60
CA SER A 194 5.18 -10.24 -6.37
C SER A 194 5.90 -10.32 -7.72
N ALA A 195 6.63 -11.40 -8.00
CA ALA A 195 7.23 -11.60 -9.31
C ALA A 195 6.12 -11.83 -10.34
N THR A 196 6.18 -11.05 -11.42
CA THR A 196 5.20 -11.06 -12.52
C THR A 196 5.10 -12.43 -13.21
N ASP A 197 3.96 -12.63 -13.88
CA ASP A 197 3.45 -13.82 -14.59
C ASP A 197 3.30 -15.13 -13.78
N GLU A 198 4.18 -15.44 -12.81
CA GLU A 198 4.14 -16.70 -12.05
C GLU A 198 3.74 -16.52 -10.57
N LYS A 199 3.51 -15.29 -10.09
CA LYS A 199 3.12 -14.92 -8.70
C LYS A 199 4.10 -15.38 -7.61
N ARG A 200 5.38 -15.64 -7.93
CA ARG A 200 6.37 -16.02 -6.92
C ARG A 200 6.79 -14.77 -6.12
N LYS A 201 6.68 -14.79 -4.80
CA LYS A 201 7.15 -13.67 -3.98
C LYS A 201 8.69 -13.60 -3.94
N SER A 202 9.23 -12.40 -4.07
CA SER A 202 10.65 -12.09 -3.87
C SER A 202 10.84 -11.09 -2.72
N LEU A 203 11.99 -11.12 -2.06
CA LEU A 203 12.34 -10.25 -0.94
C LEU A 203 13.30 -9.18 -1.46
N HIS A 204 13.05 -7.92 -1.09
CA HIS A 204 13.82 -6.78 -1.55
C HIS A 204 14.21 -5.87 -0.39
N ALA A 205 15.32 -5.16 -0.55
CA ALA A 205 15.75 -4.13 0.37
C ALA A 205 14.79 -2.92 0.30
N LEU A 206 14.11 -2.60 1.40
CA LEU A 206 13.26 -1.41 1.52
C LEU A 206 14.10 -0.13 1.59
N GLU A 207 15.21 -0.22 2.32
CA GLU A 207 16.19 0.83 2.53
C GLU A 207 17.61 0.27 2.38
N TRP A 208 18.63 1.10 2.63
CA TRP A 208 20.01 0.63 2.61
C TRP A 208 20.25 -0.46 3.66
N ILE A 209 20.81 -1.58 3.22
CA ILE A 209 21.26 -2.68 4.07
C ILE A 209 22.79 -2.74 3.98
N GLN A 210 23.45 -2.73 5.13
CA GLN A 210 24.92 -2.80 5.18
C GLN A 210 25.40 -4.24 5.05
N ALA A 211 26.59 -4.42 4.48
CA ALA A 211 27.27 -5.70 4.47
C ALA A 211 27.37 -6.28 5.90
N GLY A 212 26.99 -7.54 6.08
CA GLY A 212 26.97 -8.21 7.38
C GLY A 212 25.66 -8.10 8.17
N GLU A 213 24.69 -7.29 7.72
CA GLU A 213 23.37 -7.26 8.34
C GLU A 213 22.55 -8.52 8.03
N ILE A 214 21.76 -8.96 9.01
CA ILE A 214 20.84 -10.08 8.86
C ILE A 214 19.56 -9.59 8.18
N VAL A 215 19.21 -10.18 7.04
CA VAL A 215 18.04 -9.79 6.24
C VAL A 215 16.87 -10.76 6.38
N ALA A 216 17.14 -12.03 6.70
CA ALA A 216 16.11 -13.05 6.94
C ALA A 216 16.64 -14.18 7.83
N ARG A 217 15.72 -15.02 8.32
CA ARG A 217 16.06 -16.22 9.12
C ARG A 217 15.19 -17.38 8.69
N PHE A 218 15.78 -18.55 8.47
CA PHE A 218 15.00 -19.76 8.23
C PHE A 218 14.54 -20.36 9.55
N SER A 219 13.24 -20.59 9.68
CA SER A 219 12.65 -21.36 10.79
C SER A 219 12.78 -22.89 10.58
N GLY A 220 12.96 -23.35 9.33
CA GLY A 220 12.99 -24.75 8.93
C GLY A 220 14.28 -25.16 8.18
N PRO A 221 14.22 -26.18 7.31
CA PRO A 221 15.29 -26.47 6.36
C PRO A 221 15.61 -25.27 5.46
N ILE A 222 16.83 -25.18 4.96
CA ILE A 222 17.21 -24.17 3.96
C ILE A 222 16.72 -24.67 2.61
N ASP A 223 15.61 -24.11 2.14
CA ASP A 223 15.02 -24.45 0.85
C ASP A 223 14.39 -23.20 0.21
N ILE A 224 14.32 -23.20 -1.12
CA ILE A 224 13.84 -22.08 -1.92
C ILE A 224 12.37 -21.72 -1.62
N ASP A 225 11.57 -22.67 -1.13
CA ASP A 225 10.14 -22.46 -0.87
C ASP A 225 9.85 -22.04 0.59
N ASN A 226 10.85 -22.11 1.47
CA ASN A 226 10.69 -21.75 2.89
C ASN A 226 10.69 -20.24 3.16
N HIS A 227 10.87 -19.42 2.14
CA HIS A 227 10.99 -17.96 2.23
C HIS A 227 10.77 -17.32 0.86
N PHE A 228 10.87 -15.99 0.82
CA PHE A 228 10.69 -15.19 -0.38
C PHE A 228 12.01 -14.86 -1.10
N ILE A 229 13.06 -15.66 -0.97
CA ILE A 229 14.38 -15.29 -1.51
C ILE A 229 14.67 -16.06 -2.79
N THR A 230 15.01 -15.32 -3.83
CA THR A 230 15.25 -15.89 -5.16
C THR A 230 16.58 -16.62 -5.23
N LYS A 231 16.63 -17.70 -6.01
CA LYS A 231 17.86 -18.44 -6.28
C LYS A 231 18.75 -17.69 -7.26
N ALA A 232 20.03 -17.59 -6.89
CA ALA A 232 21.09 -17.07 -7.74
C ALA A 232 22.28 -18.03 -7.80
N SER A 233 23.15 -17.84 -8.80
CA SER A 233 24.46 -18.47 -8.80
C SER A 233 25.37 -17.84 -7.74
N GLU A 234 26.45 -18.54 -7.37
CA GLU A 234 27.41 -18.07 -6.36
C GLU A 234 27.89 -16.63 -6.60
N PHE A 235 28.21 -16.28 -7.85
CA PHE A 235 28.71 -14.95 -8.21
C PHE A 235 27.64 -13.87 -8.31
N LYS A 236 26.35 -14.24 -8.26
CA LYS A 236 25.22 -13.32 -8.34
C LYS A 236 24.43 -13.20 -7.03
N ALA A 237 24.67 -14.08 -6.06
CA ALA A 237 24.00 -14.06 -4.79
C ALA A 237 24.32 -12.76 -4.03
N THR A 238 23.28 -12.09 -3.54
CA THR A 238 23.43 -10.86 -2.74
C THR A 238 23.64 -11.18 -1.26
N CYS A 239 23.27 -12.39 -0.84
CA CYS A 239 23.39 -12.86 0.53
C CYS A 239 24.03 -14.25 0.62
N MET A 240 24.43 -14.62 1.83
CA MET A 240 24.80 -15.99 2.22
C MET A 240 23.95 -16.46 3.40
N VAL A 241 23.98 -17.75 3.69
CA VAL A 241 23.37 -18.33 4.89
C VAL A 241 24.47 -18.84 5.82
N ASP A 242 24.41 -18.44 7.09
CA ASP A 242 25.35 -18.91 8.11
C ASP A 242 24.89 -20.23 8.78
N GLU A 243 25.71 -20.75 9.69
CA GLU A 243 25.41 -21.98 10.44
C GLU A 243 24.18 -21.88 11.36
N HIS A 244 23.75 -20.65 11.69
CA HIS A 244 22.56 -20.36 12.48
C HIS A 244 21.31 -20.15 11.61
N LYS A 245 21.42 -20.42 10.30
CA LYS A 245 20.35 -20.22 9.30
C LYS A 245 19.91 -18.76 9.16
N GLN A 246 20.82 -17.84 9.43
CA GLN A 246 20.64 -16.41 9.20
C GLN A 246 21.07 -16.07 7.78
N VAL A 247 20.26 -15.29 7.09
CA VAL A 247 20.58 -14.76 5.77
C VAL A 247 21.29 -13.43 5.98
N ILE A 248 22.54 -13.33 5.53
CA ILE A 248 23.43 -12.19 5.78
C ILE A 248 23.81 -11.53 4.45
N ALA A 249 23.70 -10.21 4.39
CA ALA A 249 24.10 -9.43 3.21
C ALA A 249 25.61 -9.51 2.97
N LEU A 250 26.03 -9.82 1.74
CA LEU A 250 27.46 -9.94 1.38
C LEU A 250 28.14 -8.60 1.13
N TYR A 251 27.36 -7.59 0.74
CA TYR A 251 27.80 -6.24 0.43
C TYR A 251 26.67 -5.26 0.73
N ASP A 252 26.95 -3.96 0.68
CA ASP A 252 25.94 -2.93 0.88
C ASP A 252 24.88 -3.03 -0.24
N LEU A 253 23.62 -3.21 0.14
CA LEU A 253 22.49 -3.32 -0.78
C LEU A 253 21.73 -1.99 -0.81
N PRO A 254 21.65 -1.31 -1.97
CA PRO A 254 20.77 -0.14 -2.11
C PRO A 254 19.30 -0.54 -1.99
N PRO A 255 18.41 0.43 -1.70
CA PRO A 255 16.97 0.23 -1.80
C PRO A 255 16.57 -0.41 -3.14
N GLN A 256 15.52 -1.23 -3.12
CA GLN A 256 15.00 -2.07 -4.22
C GLN A 256 15.88 -3.27 -4.62
N SER A 257 17.09 -3.43 -4.06
CA SER A 257 17.92 -4.61 -4.34
C SER A 257 17.20 -5.90 -3.96
N GLU A 258 17.19 -6.86 -4.87
CA GLU A 258 16.63 -8.18 -4.59
C GLU A 258 17.55 -8.97 -3.66
N ILE A 259 16.98 -9.60 -2.64
CA ILE A 259 17.66 -10.55 -1.78
C ILE A 259 17.70 -11.89 -2.52
N THR A 260 18.89 -12.42 -2.72
CA THR A 260 19.12 -13.67 -3.47
C THR A 260 20.15 -14.55 -2.77
N LEU A 261 19.98 -15.86 -2.93
CA LEU A 261 20.82 -16.89 -2.29
C LEU A 261 21.31 -17.94 -3.29
N ASN A 262 22.52 -18.44 -3.06
CA ASN A 262 22.99 -19.67 -3.69
C ASN A 262 22.67 -20.89 -2.80
N TYR A 263 21.58 -21.60 -3.10
CA TYR A 263 21.16 -22.81 -2.36
C TYR A 263 22.06 -24.03 -2.58
N HIS A 264 22.98 -23.98 -3.55
CA HIS A 264 23.89 -25.10 -3.85
C HIS A 264 25.25 -24.96 -3.15
N GLY A 265 25.51 -23.83 -2.47
CA GLY A 265 26.74 -23.61 -1.73
C GLY A 265 26.74 -24.31 -0.38
N LYS A 266 27.88 -24.91 0.00
CA LYS A 266 28.14 -25.25 1.42
C LYS A 266 28.00 -23.95 2.23
N LEU A 267 27.32 -24.00 3.38
CA LEU A 267 27.26 -22.91 4.37
C LEU A 267 28.65 -22.26 4.48
N GLY A 268 28.77 -21.01 3.99
CA GLY A 268 30.05 -20.40 3.70
C GLY A 268 30.65 -19.75 4.96
N ASN A 269 31.70 -20.34 5.51
CA ASN A 269 32.39 -19.83 6.71
C ASN A 269 33.23 -18.55 6.49
N THR A 270 33.07 -17.83 5.37
CA THR A 270 33.93 -16.70 5.03
C THR A 270 33.16 -15.60 4.30
N ILE A 271 32.99 -14.45 4.96
CA ILE A 271 32.56 -13.19 4.35
C ILE A 271 33.62 -12.80 3.30
N PRO A 272 33.29 -12.69 2.00
CA PRO A 272 34.24 -12.23 1.00
C PRO A 272 34.71 -10.81 1.33
N SER A 273 36.02 -10.57 1.31
CA SER A 273 36.60 -9.23 1.49
C SER A 273 36.01 -8.25 0.47
N ARG A 274 35.41 -7.15 0.97
CA ARG A 274 34.82 -6.00 0.27
C ARG A 274 35.00 -6.00 -1.27
N ARG A 275 33.90 -6.21 -2.00
CA ARG A 275 33.78 -5.87 -3.43
C ARG A 275 32.81 -4.69 -3.59
N THR A 276 33.22 -3.73 -4.40
CA THR A 276 32.49 -2.48 -4.69
C THR A 276 31.32 -2.71 -5.66
N ARG A 277 30.19 -2.06 -5.33
CA ARG A 277 28.96 -1.75 -6.10
C ARG A 277 28.73 -2.53 -7.41
N LEU A 278 27.63 -3.29 -7.43
CA LEU A 278 26.98 -3.77 -8.65
C LEU A 278 25.98 -2.70 -9.14
N ASP A 279 26.20 -2.18 -10.35
CA ASP A 279 25.23 -1.35 -11.05
C ASP A 279 24.05 -2.22 -11.53
N ALA A 280 22.85 -1.94 -11.01
CA ALA A 280 21.62 -2.64 -11.38
C ALA A 280 20.96 -1.99 -12.61
N ASN A 281 20.70 -2.82 -13.62
CA ASN A 281 20.31 -2.43 -14.98
C ASN A 281 18.80 -2.10 -15.06
N LYS A 282 18.46 -0.84 -15.41
CA LYS A 282 17.09 -0.34 -15.69
C LYS A 282 16.41 -0.96 -16.93
N ALA A 283 17.12 -1.78 -17.71
CA ALA A 283 16.69 -2.21 -19.05
C ALA A 283 15.64 -3.33 -19.06
N ASN A 284 15.52 -4.14 -18.00
CA ASN A 284 14.63 -5.31 -18.01
C ASN A 284 13.16 -5.00 -17.66
N GLN A 285 12.85 -3.85 -17.04
CA GLN A 285 11.48 -3.47 -16.69
C GLN A 285 10.66 -2.99 -17.92
N LEU A 286 11.31 -2.42 -18.94
CA LEU A 286 10.63 -1.77 -20.07
C LEU A 286 10.03 -2.73 -21.11
N LEU A 287 10.47 -3.98 -21.16
CA LEU A 287 10.03 -4.95 -22.18
C LEU A 287 8.73 -5.68 -21.80
N PHE A 288 8.40 -5.75 -20.52
CA PHE A 288 7.21 -6.44 -20.02
C PHE A 288 5.93 -5.59 -20.12
N ILE A 289 6.07 -4.27 -19.96
CA ILE A 289 4.96 -3.29 -19.98
C ILE A 289 4.20 -3.25 -21.31
N ARG A 290 4.81 -3.71 -22.42
CA ARG A 290 4.19 -3.62 -23.75
C ARG A 290 3.03 -4.58 -24.01
N ARG A 291 2.81 -5.59 -23.16
CA ARG A 291 1.89 -6.71 -23.49
C ARG A 291 0.42 -6.50 -23.09
N ASN A 292 0.09 -5.48 -22.28
CA ASN A 292 -1.29 -5.18 -21.85
C ASN A 292 -1.81 -3.78 -22.27
N LEU A 293 -1.12 -3.10 -23.18
CA LEU A 293 -1.40 -1.69 -23.54
C LEU A 293 -2.71 -1.46 -24.30
N SER A 294 -3.30 -2.46 -24.96
CA SER A 294 -4.53 -2.28 -25.73
C SER A 294 -5.77 -2.15 -24.86
N ALA A 295 -5.83 -2.86 -23.72
CA ALA A 295 -6.95 -2.76 -22.78
C ALA A 295 -6.91 -1.45 -21.97
N LEU A 296 -5.71 -1.01 -21.54
CA LEU A 296 -5.57 0.23 -20.78
C LEU A 296 -5.87 1.49 -21.61
N ARG A 297 -5.66 1.46 -22.93
CA ARG A 297 -6.01 2.59 -23.84
C ARG A 297 -7.51 2.77 -24.04
N GLU A 298 -8.30 1.70 -23.92
CA GLU A 298 -9.77 1.78 -23.97
C GLU A 298 -10.35 2.27 -22.64
N ILE A 299 -9.68 1.97 -21.51
CA ILE A 299 -10.08 2.41 -20.17
C ILE A 299 -9.61 3.85 -19.87
N PHE A 300 -8.47 4.28 -20.45
CA PHE A 300 -7.85 5.59 -20.20
C PHE A 300 -7.54 6.31 -21.52
N PRO A 301 -8.53 6.91 -22.19
CA PRO A 301 -8.29 7.70 -23.39
C PRO A 301 -7.45 8.95 -23.05
N PRO A 302 -6.50 9.34 -23.92
CA PRO A 302 -5.73 10.57 -23.73
C PRO A 302 -6.68 11.79 -23.67
N SER A 303 -6.42 12.70 -22.74
CA SER A 303 -7.22 13.91 -22.54
C SER A 303 -7.30 14.75 -23.83
N ILE A 304 -8.53 15.06 -24.25
CA ILE A 304 -8.82 16.04 -25.30
C ILE A 304 -8.50 17.44 -24.75
N GLU A 305 -7.24 17.85 -24.80
CA GLU A 305 -6.84 19.26 -24.67
C GLU A 305 -6.65 19.89 -26.06
N GLN A 306 -7.61 19.74 -26.96
CA GLN A 306 -7.67 20.54 -28.19
C GLN A 306 -9.11 20.80 -28.65
N SER A 307 -9.91 21.49 -27.82
CA SER A 307 -10.95 22.37 -28.37
C SER A 307 -11.50 23.30 -27.30
N GLN A 308 -10.99 24.54 -27.29
CA GLN A 308 -11.75 25.79 -27.29
C GLN A 308 -10.89 26.93 -26.73
N LYS A 309 -10.07 27.51 -27.60
CA LYS A 309 -9.68 28.92 -27.48
C LYS A 309 -10.94 29.76 -27.68
N ARG A 310 -11.64 30.09 -26.60
CA ARG A 310 -12.47 31.30 -26.53
C ARG A 310 -12.10 32.03 -25.25
N LYS A 311 -11.69 33.30 -25.41
CA LYS A 311 -11.33 34.22 -24.32
C LYS A 311 -12.52 34.32 -23.34
N PRO A 312 -12.29 34.33 -22.02
CA PRO A 312 -13.34 34.70 -21.09
C PRO A 312 -13.47 36.23 -21.06
N ASP A 313 -14.67 36.72 -21.38
CA ASP A 313 -15.13 38.01 -20.89
C ASP A 313 -15.36 37.89 -19.38
N PHE A 314 -14.83 38.85 -18.63
CA PHE A 314 -15.09 39.00 -17.20
C PHE A 314 -16.58 39.31 -17.00
N THR A 315 -17.31 38.45 -16.29
CA THR A 315 -18.31 38.82 -15.27
C THR A 315 -18.95 37.60 -14.59
N SER A 316 -19.06 37.71 -13.27
CA SER A 316 -19.96 37.02 -12.34
C SER A 316 -19.67 35.56 -11.90
N SER A 317 -19.61 35.45 -10.58
CA SER A 317 -19.80 34.30 -9.68
C SER A 317 -20.15 32.95 -10.32
N THR A 318 -19.31 31.94 -10.07
CA THR A 318 -19.70 30.53 -10.19
C THR A 318 -19.24 29.75 -8.97
N GLU A 319 -20.19 29.09 -8.31
CA GLU A 319 -19.95 28.08 -7.29
C GLU A 319 -19.07 26.95 -7.84
N PRO A 320 -18.22 26.30 -7.00
CA PRO A 320 -17.44 25.17 -7.44
C PRO A 320 -18.36 23.99 -7.79
N THR A 321 -18.25 23.49 -9.02
CA THR A 321 -18.98 22.30 -9.50
C THR A 321 -18.61 21.06 -8.68
N LYS A 322 -19.57 20.12 -8.52
CA LYS A 322 -19.46 18.89 -7.70
C LYS A 322 -18.20 18.05 -7.96
N LYS A 323 -17.62 18.11 -9.17
CA LYS A 323 -16.41 17.36 -9.57
C LYS A 323 -15.19 17.60 -8.67
N THR A 324 -15.11 18.75 -8.00
CA THR A 324 -13.97 19.12 -7.15
C THR A 324 -14.06 18.56 -5.72
N LYS A 325 -15.21 18.01 -5.31
CA LYS A 325 -15.47 17.61 -3.91
C LYS A 325 -14.86 16.26 -3.51
N ILE A 326 -14.84 15.27 -4.41
CA ILE A 326 -14.42 13.89 -4.10
C ILE A 326 -12.91 13.80 -3.75
N PHE A 327 -12.08 14.66 -4.35
CA PHE A 327 -10.62 14.62 -4.15
C PHE A 327 -10.15 15.29 -2.85
N ALA A 328 -11.07 15.76 -2.01
CA ALA A 328 -10.70 16.49 -0.82
C ALA A 328 -10.14 15.56 0.25
N ASN A 329 -10.88 14.53 0.68
CA ASN A 329 -10.70 13.81 1.96
C ASN A 329 -9.31 13.20 2.29
N ARG A 330 -8.40 13.07 1.32
CA ARG A 330 -7.02 12.60 1.57
C ARG A 330 -5.94 13.62 1.21
N ARG A 331 -6.23 14.93 1.25
CA ARG A 331 -5.20 15.99 1.20
C ARG A 331 -4.39 16.05 2.49
N GLN A 332 -3.78 14.94 2.90
CA GLN A 332 -2.75 14.91 3.93
C GLN A 332 -1.40 15.11 3.22
N LEU A 333 -0.74 16.22 3.54
CA LEU A 333 0.48 16.70 2.90
C LEU A 333 1.57 15.61 2.89
N CYS A 334 1.92 15.09 1.72
CA CYS A 334 3.19 14.38 1.52
C CYS A 334 4.14 15.28 0.74
N TYR A 335 5.29 15.57 1.35
CA TYR A 335 6.43 16.13 0.64
C TYR A 335 6.86 15.17 -0.48
N HIS A 336 7.23 15.75 -1.62
CA HIS A 336 7.85 15.06 -2.74
C HIS A 336 9.07 14.27 -2.24
N PHE A 337 9.07 12.95 -2.43
CA PHE A 337 10.29 12.18 -2.51
C PHE A 337 10.71 12.15 -3.99
N GLU A 338 11.76 12.91 -4.30
CA GLU A 338 12.48 12.90 -5.58
C GLU A 338 13.22 11.58 -5.82
#